data_AF-A0A895Y9U1-F1
#
_entry.id   AF-A0A895Y9U1-F1
#
_cell.length_a   1.000
_cell.length_b   1.000
_cell.length_c   1.000
_cell.angle_alpha   90.00
_cell.angle_beta   90.00
_cell.angle_gamma   90.00
#
_symmetry.space_group_name_H-M   'P 1'
#
loop_
_entity.id
_entity.type
_entity.pdbx_description
1 polymer ?
#
loop_
_entity_poly.entity_id
_entity_poly.type
_entity_poly.pdbx_seq_one_letter_code
_entity_poly.pdbx_strand_id
1 'polypeptide(L)'
;MAALDPAVAALRVAVRDALTIEAEAAAEAEAATEAAESAVAGLAGGDSLPLALVACSGGADSLALAAAVAFVAPRHRWRAGLLTVDHGLQDGSGDRAAAVAQWAATVGLAPTRVLPVRVAGRPGGPEAAARQARYAALAEASQVAGAAAVLLAHTMDDQAETVLLALARGAGPRGLAGMPARRYADRVAWLRPLLGLRRSQTVAACAAQGLVPWDDPHNTDPAYARARVRATGLPALVTALGDRVVPNLAQTARQLAADTTVLDQLAADALAVARSGPDGLSVARLREQPDAVRTRMLHAWARQAGVPGSALSHRHVAALDALVTGWHGQGAVHLPGDRRVVRRGGALRMALPPAIEPPVDDPLAG
;
A
#
# COMPACT_ATOMS: atom_id res chain seq x y z
N MET A 1 13.25 25.14 -31.25
CA MET A 1 12.60 24.24 -30.29
C MET A 1 13.22 24.47 -28.94
N ALA A 2 12.49 25.03 -27.96
CA ALA A 2 13.01 25.12 -26.60
C ALA A 2 13.31 23.70 -26.10
N ALA A 3 14.47 23.50 -25.46
CA ALA A 3 14.81 22.22 -24.86
C ALA A 3 13.76 21.87 -23.79
N LEU A 4 13.33 20.60 -23.74
CA LEU A 4 12.38 20.13 -22.75
C LEU A 4 12.99 20.30 -21.35
N ASP A 5 12.23 20.89 -20.42
CA ASP A 5 12.67 21.05 -19.04
C ASP A 5 13.06 19.68 -18.43
N PRO A 6 14.23 19.56 -17.76
CA PRO A 6 14.71 18.29 -17.23
C PRO A 6 13.75 17.62 -16.24
N ALA A 7 13.02 18.41 -15.43
CA ALA A 7 12.08 17.88 -14.48
C ALA A 7 10.84 17.29 -15.18
N VAL A 8 10.34 17.98 -16.22
CA VAL A 8 9.25 17.47 -17.07
C VAL A 8 9.68 16.17 -17.78
N ALA A 9 10.90 16.10 -18.28
CA ALA A 9 11.45 14.89 -18.89
C ALA A 9 11.51 13.72 -17.90
N ALA A 10 12.03 13.95 -16.69
CA ALA A 10 12.14 12.93 -15.65
C ALA A 10 10.76 12.36 -15.23
N LEU A 11 9.76 13.22 -15.08
CA LEU A 11 8.37 12.83 -14.81
C LEU A 11 7.78 11.94 -15.90
N ARG A 12 7.99 12.31 -17.17
CA ARG A 12 7.48 11.54 -18.32
C ARG A 12 8.16 10.17 -18.42
N VAL A 13 9.47 10.09 -18.18
CA VAL A 13 10.21 8.82 -18.12
C VAL A 13 9.65 7.94 -17.00
N ALA A 14 9.51 8.48 -15.79
CA ALA A 14 9.00 7.72 -14.64
C ALA A 14 7.58 7.16 -14.88
N VAL A 15 6.69 7.94 -15.51
CA VAL A 15 5.35 7.47 -15.87
C VAL A 15 5.39 6.41 -16.96
N ARG A 16 6.21 6.61 -18.01
CA ARG A 16 6.37 5.64 -19.10
C ARG A 16 6.82 4.30 -18.56
N ASP A 17 7.86 4.29 -17.74
CA ASP A 17 8.44 3.07 -17.22
C ASP A 17 7.42 2.33 -16.35
N ALA A 18 6.67 3.04 -15.51
CA ALA A 18 5.61 2.45 -14.69
C ALA A 18 4.47 1.83 -15.52
N LEU A 19 4.00 2.49 -16.60
CA LEU A 19 2.96 1.95 -17.47
C LEU A 19 3.45 0.78 -18.33
N THR A 20 4.73 0.80 -18.73
CA THR A 20 5.35 -0.27 -19.52
C THR A 20 5.46 -1.55 -18.68
N ILE A 21 6.02 -1.42 -17.47
CA ILE A 21 6.14 -2.54 -16.51
C ILE A 21 4.76 -3.13 -16.16
N GLU A 22 3.72 -2.29 -16.10
CA GLU A 22 2.37 -2.78 -15.85
C GLU A 22 1.78 -3.51 -17.06
N ALA A 23 1.98 -2.99 -18.27
CA ALA A 23 1.52 -3.66 -19.48
C ALA A 23 2.21 -5.03 -19.67
N GLU A 24 3.52 -5.12 -19.41
CA GLU A 24 4.28 -6.37 -19.45
C GLU A 24 3.77 -7.37 -18.42
N ALA A 25 3.56 -6.95 -17.17
CA ALA A 25 3.04 -7.84 -16.13
C ALA A 25 1.60 -8.31 -16.39
N ALA A 26 0.76 -7.45 -16.99
CA ALA A 26 -0.58 -7.83 -17.40
C ALA A 26 -0.54 -8.88 -18.53
N ALA A 27 0.34 -8.70 -19.52
CA ALA A 27 0.53 -9.65 -20.61
C ALA A 27 1.09 -11.00 -20.12
N GLU A 28 2.03 -10.99 -19.16
CA GLU A 28 2.52 -12.22 -18.54
C GLU A 28 1.43 -12.97 -17.77
N ALA A 29 0.58 -12.24 -17.03
CA ALA A 29 -0.54 -12.83 -16.28
C ALA A 29 -1.62 -13.37 -17.22
N GLU A 30 -1.91 -12.67 -18.32
CA GLU A 30 -2.81 -13.13 -19.36
C GLU A 30 -2.25 -14.37 -20.05
N ALA A 31 -0.98 -14.38 -20.46
CA ALA A 31 -0.34 -15.57 -21.05
C ALA A 31 -0.31 -16.77 -20.10
N ALA A 32 -0.10 -16.56 -18.79
CA ALA A 32 -0.19 -17.63 -17.79
C ALA A 32 -1.62 -18.14 -17.62
N THR A 33 -2.62 -17.26 -17.75
CA THR A 33 -4.04 -17.60 -17.67
C THR A 33 -4.49 -18.31 -18.94
N GLU A 34 -4.15 -17.81 -20.13
CA GLU A 34 -4.38 -18.46 -21.41
C GLU A 34 -3.63 -19.78 -21.53
N ALA A 35 -2.43 -19.94 -20.95
CA ALA A 35 -1.78 -21.25 -20.88
C ALA A 35 -2.55 -22.23 -19.98
N ALA A 36 -3.19 -21.74 -18.91
CA ALA A 36 -4.05 -22.53 -18.04
C ALA A 36 -5.44 -22.79 -18.67
N GLU A 37 -6.00 -21.84 -19.41
CA GLU A 37 -7.28 -21.89 -20.12
C GLU A 37 -7.15 -22.55 -21.51
N SER A 38 -5.97 -22.61 -22.11
CA SER A 38 -5.69 -23.45 -23.29
C SER A 38 -5.70 -24.94 -22.94
N ALA A 39 -5.68 -25.29 -21.64
CA ALA A 39 -6.04 -26.62 -21.16
C ALA A 39 -7.57 -26.81 -21.00
N VAL A 40 -8.38 -25.74 -21.09
CA VAL A 40 -9.85 -25.73 -21.00
C VAL A 40 -10.41 -24.59 -21.88
N ALA A 41 -10.44 -24.81 -23.20
CA ALA A 41 -10.63 -23.80 -24.24
C ALA A 41 -11.70 -22.70 -23.99
N GLY A 42 -11.32 -21.44 -24.29
CA GLY A 42 -12.08 -20.58 -25.21
C GLY A 42 -12.66 -19.24 -24.69
N LEU A 43 -12.16 -18.14 -25.30
CA LEU A 43 -12.80 -16.81 -25.54
C LEU A 43 -12.69 -15.73 -24.45
N ALA A 44 -11.95 -14.63 -24.71
CA ALA A 44 -12.49 -13.41 -25.32
C ALA A 44 -11.52 -12.20 -25.16
N GLY A 45 -10.85 -11.84 -26.25
CA GLY A 45 -10.11 -10.58 -26.38
C GLY A 45 -11.06 -9.38 -26.54
N GLY A 46 -10.77 -8.28 -25.86
CA GLY A 46 -11.45 -7.00 -26.01
C GLY A 46 -10.49 -5.91 -26.44
N ASP A 47 -10.67 -5.38 -27.66
CA ASP A 47 -9.90 -4.33 -28.35
C ASP A 47 -9.86 -2.94 -27.66
N SER A 48 -10.16 -2.83 -26.36
CA SER A 48 -10.13 -1.55 -25.64
C SER A 48 -8.80 -1.33 -24.92
N LEU A 49 -8.11 -0.22 -25.22
CA LEU A 49 -6.89 0.17 -24.52
C LEU A 49 -7.10 0.25 -23.00
N PRO A 50 -6.13 -0.22 -22.18
CA PRO A 50 -6.25 -0.20 -20.72
C PRO A 50 -6.35 1.23 -20.19
N LEU A 51 -7.10 1.40 -19.10
CA LEU A 51 -7.35 2.70 -18.48
C LEU A 51 -6.46 2.92 -17.25
N ALA A 52 -5.68 4.00 -17.28
CA ALA A 52 -4.92 4.54 -16.16
C ALA A 52 -5.64 5.75 -15.54
N LEU A 53 -5.96 5.70 -14.25
CA LEU A 53 -6.56 6.81 -13.51
C LEU A 53 -5.53 7.48 -12.60
N VAL A 54 -5.43 8.80 -12.67
CA VAL A 54 -4.56 9.57 -11.76
C VAL A 54 -5.37 10.09 -10.58
N ALA A 55 -4.94 9.81 -9.35
CA ALA A 55 -5.51 10.46 -8.17
C ALA A 55 -4.87 11.85 -8.00
N CYS A 56 -5.63 12.91 -8.28
CA CYS A 56 -5.15 14.28 -8.28
C CYS A 56 -5.80 15.10 -7.16
N SER A 57 -5.00 15.66 -6.25
CA SER A 57 -5.51 16.53 -5.18
C SER A 57 -5.41 18.02 -5.54
N GLY A 58 -4.81 18.37 -6.68
CA GLY A 58 -4.50 19.75 -7.06
C GLY A 58 -3.19 20.30 -6.50
N GLY A 59 -2.50 19.53 -5.64
CA GLY A 59 -1.14 19.88 -5.19
C GLY A 59 -0.07 19.57 -6.25
N ALA A 60 1.13 20.13 -6.07
CA ALA A 60 2.19 20.14 -7.09
C ALA A 60 2.56 18.74 -7.59
N ASP A 61 2.77 17.80 -6.68
CA ASP A 61 3.12 16.42 -7.01
C ASP A 61 2.06 15.77 -7.91
N SER A 62 0.79 15.97 -7.58
CA SER A 62 -0.33 15.32 -8.27
C SER A 62 -0.72 15.96 -9.60
N LEU A 63 -0.59 17.29 -9.72
CA LEU A 63 -0.74 17.98 -11.00
C LEU A 63 0.41 17.62 -11.96
N ALA A 64 1.65 17.59 -11.47
CA ALA A 64 2.80 17.18 -12.26
C ALA A 64 2.64 15.73 -12.78
N LEU A 65 2.18 14.82 -11.91
CA LEU A 65 1.87 13.44 -12.30
C LEU A 65 0.76 13.40 -13.38
N ALA A 66 -0.35 14.10 -13.16
CA ALA A 66 -1.48 14.11 -14.08
C ALA A 66 -1.09 14.66 -15.46
N ALA A 67 -0.30 15.73 -15.52
CA ALA A 67 0.22 16.28 -16.76
C ALA A 67 1.16 15.30 -17.49
N ALA A 68 2.04 14.62 -16.76
CA ALA A 68 2.91 13.59 -17.31
C ALA A 68 2.10 12.40 -17.87
N VAL A 69 1.07 11.94 -17.16
CA VAL A 69 0.19 10.86 -17.62
C VAL A 69 -0.61 11.25 -18.85
N ALA A 70 -1.20 12.45 -18.87
CA ALA A 70 -1.91 12.98 -20.04
C ALA A 70 -1.04 12.99 -21.30
N PHE A 71 0.26 13.28 -21.14
CA PHE A 71 1.21 13.23 -22.25
C PHE A 71 1.62 11.79 -22.62
N VAL A 72 1.96 10.95 -21.64
CA VAL A 72 2.60 9.66 -21.87
C VAL A 72 1.60 8.58 -22.25
N ALA A 73 0.48 8.46 -21.54
CA ALA A 73 -0.44 7.33 -21.68
C ALA A 73 -0.93 7.11 -23.13
N PRO A 74 -1.43 8.13 -23.88
CA PRO A 74 -1.88 7.93 -25.26
C PRO A 74 -0.77 7.44 -26.20
N ARG A 75 0.49 7.85 -25.95
CA ARG A 75 1.67 7.45 -26.75
C ARG A 75 2.11 6.02 -26.46
N HIS A 76 1.66 5.45 -25.36
CA HIS A 76 1.97 4.09 -24.93
C HIS A 76 0.75 3.17 -24.94
N ARG A 77 -0.27 3.48 -25.75
CA ARG A 77 -1.51 2.68 -25.89
C ARG A 77 -2.31 2.55 -24.59
N TRP A 78 -2.32 3.59 -23.76
CA TRP A 78 -3.19 3.69 -22.58
C TRP A 78 -4.22 4.80 -22.75
N ARG A 79 -5.44 4.56 -22.27
CA ARG A 79 -6.38 5.62 -21.93
C ARG A 79 -5.99 6.23 -20.59
N ALA A 80 -6.24 7.52 -20.41
CA ALA A 80 -5.94 8.21 -19.17
C ALA A 80 -7.15 9.00 -18.67
N GLY A 81 -7.42 8.88 -17.37
CA GLY A 81 -8.46 9.64 -16.68
C GLY A 81 -7.96 10.19 -15.35
N LEU A 82 -8.83 10.92 -14.64
CA LEU A 82 -8.50 11.60 -13.40
C LEU A 82 -9.60 11.42 -12.35
N LEU A 83 -9.18 11.14 -11.12
CA LEU A 83 -10.03 11.13 -9.94
C LEU A 83 -9.53 12.21 -8.97
N THR A 84 -10.41 13.10 -8.54
CA THR A 84 -10.13 14.04 -7.45
C THR A 84 -11.10 13.78 -6.30
N VAL A 85 -10.60 13.84 -5.07
CA VAL A 85 -11.41 13.60 -3.87
C VAL A 85 -11.68 14.93 -3.20
N ASP A 86 -12.96 15.24 -3.02
CA ASP A 86 -13.40 16.37 -2.21
C ASP A 86 -13.77 15.85 -0.81
N HIS A 87 -13.01 16.27 0.20
CA HIS A 87 -13.22 15.86 1.58
C HIS A 87 -14.30 16.69 2.30
N GLY A 88 -14.75 17.82 1.73
CA GLY A 88 -15.69 18.74 2.35
C GLY A 88 -15.23 19.30 3.71
N LEU A 89 -13.92 19.26 3.98
CA LEU A 89 -13.32 19.67 5.27
C LEU A 89 -13.03 21.17 5.35
N GLN A 90 -13.05 21.88 4.22
CA GLN A 90 -12.74 23.30 4.12
C GLN A 90 -13.72 24.00 3.18
N ASP A 91 -13.99 25.28 3.45
CA ASP A 91 -14.66 26.16 2.50
C ASP A 91 -13.81 26.29 1.21
N GLY A 92 -14.44 26.17 0.05
CA GLY A 92 -13.78 26.20 -1.27
C GLY A 92 -13.14 24.88 -1.72
N SER A 93 -13.25 23.79 -0.95
CA SER A 93 -12.77 22.45 -1.36
C SER A 93 -13.48 21.94 -2.62
N GLY A 94 -14.79 22.16 -2.73
CA GLY A 94 -15.57 21.84 -3.93
C GLY A 94 -15.13 22.61 -5.18
N ASP A 95 -14.91 23.92 -5.06
CA ASP A 95 -14.45 24.76 -6.19
C ASP A 95 -13.08 24.31 -6.69
N ARG A 96 -12.19 23.90 -5.78
CA ARG A 96 -10.87 23.35 -6.13
C ARG A 96 -11.00 22.02 -6.87
N ALA A 97 -11.83 21.12 -6.37
CA ALA A 97 -12.08 19.85 -7.04
C ALA A 97 -12.68 20.06 -8.44
N ALA A 98 -13.58 21.03 -8.59
CA ALA A 98 -14.13 21.44 -9.88
C ALA A 98 -13.07 22.03 -10.80
N ALA A 99 -12.19 22.90 -10.31
CA ALA A 99 -11.09 23.49 -11.09
C ALA A 99 -10.11 22.42 -11.60
N VAL A 100 -9.75 21.45 -10.76
CA VAL A 100 -8.92 20.30 -11.16
C VAL A 100 -9.62 19.48 -12.23
N ALA A 101 -10.93 19.23 -12.10
CA ALA A 101 -11.71 18.48 -13.08
C ALA A 101 -11.82 19.22 -14.43
N GLN A 102 -12.02 20.55 -14.41
CA GLN A 102 -12.03 21.39 -15.61
C GLN A 102 -10.67 21.36 -16.31
N TRP A 103 -9.58 21.56 -15.55
CA TRP A 103 -8.22 21.45 -16.09
C TRP A 103 -7.96 20.07 -16.71
N ALA A 104 -8.37 18.99 -16.05
CA ALA A 104 -8.20 17.63 -16.55
C ALA A 104 -8.84 17.42 -17.93
N ALA A 105 -10.01 18.02 -18.18
CA ALA A 105 -10.66 18.00 -19.48
C ALA A 105 -9.83 18.73 -20.56
N THR A 106 -9.20 19.87 -20.22
CA THR A 106 -8.36 20.62 -21.17
C THR A 106 -7.11 19.86 -21.64
N VAL A 107 -6.61 18.93 -20.82
CA VAL A 107 -5.42 18.11 -21.12
C VAL A 107 -5.77 16.70 -21.63
N GLY A 108 -7.06 16.41 -21.85
CA GLY A 108 -7.51 15.15 -22.44
C GLY A 108 -7.58 13.96 -21.47
N LEU A 109 -7.69 14.21 -20.16
CA LEU A 109 -7.92 13.15 -19.17
C LEU A 109 -9.42 12.83 -19.09
N ALA A 110 -9.80 11.67 -19.63
CA ALA A 110 -11.18 11.18 -19.66
C ALA A 110 -11.23 9.66 -19.41
N PRO A 111 -12.02 9.18 -18.42
CA PRO A 111 -13.00 9.93 -17.63
C PRO A 111 -12.36 10.80 -16.54
N THR A 112 -13.05 11.89 -16.17
CA THR A 112 -12.72 12.73 -15.00
C THR A 112 -13.88 12.69 -14.00
N ARG A 113 -13.59 12.44 -12.72
CA ARG A 113 -14.61 12.39 -11.66
C ARG A 113 -14.15 13.11 -10.40
N VAL A 114 -15.07 13.90 -9.83
CA VAL A 114 -14.98 14.42 -8.47
C VAL A 114 -15.68 13.45 -7.52
N LEU A 115 -14.99 13.01 -6.47
CA LEU A 115 -15.46 12.03 -5.50
C LEU A 115 -15.73 12.71 -4.16
N PRO A 116 -16.99 12.99 -3.80
CA PRO A 116 -17.32 13.56 -2.51
C PRO A 116 -17.14 12.51 -1.41
N VAL A 117 -16.38 12.85 -0.36
CA VAL A 117 -16.10 11.97 0.76
C VAL A 117 -16.46 12.67 2.07
N ARG A 118 -17.36 12.07 2.85
CA ARG A 118 -17.66 12.52 4.21
C ARG A 118 -16.86 11.71 5.22
N VAL A 119 -16.00 12.37 5.98
CA VAL A 119 -15.24 11.70 7.05
C VAL A 119 -16.11 11.68 8.31
N ALA A 120 -16.80 10.58 8.56
CA ALA A 120 -17.41 10.33 9.86
C ALA A 120 -16.29 10.06 10.89
N GLY A 121 -16.33 10.69 12.06
CA GLY A 121 -15.33 10.48 13.12
C GLY A 121 -15.19 8.98 13.46
N ARG A 122 -14.00 8.41 13.21
CA ARG A 122 -13.67 7.00 13.46
C ARG A 122 -12.46 6.88 14.40
N PRO A 123 -12.31 5.74 15.12
CA PRO A 123 -11.12 5.48 15.93
C PRO A 123 -9.85 5.44 15.05
N GLY A 124 -8.79 6.12 15.49
CA GLY A 124 -7.54 6.31 14.73
C GLY A 124 -7.16 7.77 14.44
N GLY A 125 -8.03 8.72 14.82
CA GLY A 125 -7.84 10.14 14.59
C GLY A 125 -8.33 10.59 13.21
N PRO A 126 -8.59 11.90 13.03
CA PRO A 126 -9.21 12.44 11.81
C PRO A 126 -8.38 12.15 10.54
N GLU A 127 -7.04 12.20 10.61
CA GLU A 127 -6.15 11.96 9.45
C GLU A 127 -6.21 10.52 8.94
N ALA A 128 -6.16 9.53 9.85
CA ALA A 128 -6.20 8.13 9.45
C ALA A 128 -7.58 7.77 8.85
N ALA A 129 -8.65 8.30 9.43
CA ALA A 129 -10.01 8.13 8.91
C ALA A 129 -10.19 8.79 7.53
N ALA A 130 -9.71 10.04 7.36
CA ALA A 130 -9.75 10.74 6.09
C ALA A 130 -8.94 10.02 5.00
N ARG A 131 -7.74 9.53 5.34
CA ARG A 131 -6.90 8.74 4.43
C ARG A 131 -7.58 7.43 4.03
N GLN A 132 -8.19 6.70 4.97
CA GLN A 132 -8.92 5.47 4.66
C GLN A 132 -10.10 5.74 3.73
N ALA A 133 -10.90 6.77 4.05
CA ALA A 133 -12.05 7.17 3.23
C ALA A 133 -11.61 7.58 1.81
N ARG A 134 -10.48 8.30 1.68
CA ARG A 134 -9.88 8.65 0.39
C ARG A 134 -9.56 7.42 -0.45
N TYR A 135 -8.85 6.45 0.12
CA TYR A 135 -8.44 5.25 -0.60
C TYR A 135 -9.63 4.36 -0.94
N ALA A 136 -10.64 4.29 -0.07
CA ALA A 136 -11.88 3.55 -0.35
C ALA A 136 -12.63 4.16 -1.54
N ALA A 137 -12.84 5.48 -1.56
CA ALA A 137 -13.51 6.17 -2.67
C ALA A 137 -12.75 6.02 -4.00
N LEU A 138 -11.41 6.12 -3.96
CA LEU A 138 -10.57 5.89 -5.14
C LEU A 138 -10.67 4.44 -5.64
N ALA A 139 -10.67 3.46 -4.73
CA ALA A 139 -10.78 2.05 -5.07
C ALA A 139 -12.12 1.75 -5.75
N GLU A 140 -13.23 2.17 -5.12
CA GLU A 140 -14.58 2.01 -5.68
C GLU A 140 -14.70 2.67 -7.06
N ALA A 141 -14.28 3.94 -7.19
CA ALA A 141 -14.35 4.66 -8.46
C ALA A 141 -13.50 4.02 -9.55
N SER A 142 -12.34 3.44 -9.20
CA SER A 142 -11.47 2.75 -10.14
C SER A 142 -12.07 1.44 -10.65
N GLN A 143 -12.75 0.69 -9.79
CA GLN A 143 -13.46 -0.54 -10.18
C GLN A 143 -14.63 -0.23 -11.09
N VAL A 144 -15.46 0.76 -10.72
CA VAL A 144 -16.62 1.19 -11.54
C VAL A 144 -16.18 1.65 -12.93
N ALA A 145 -15.00 2.28 -13.05
CA ALA A 145 -14.45 2.72 -14.32
C ALA A 145 -13.76 1.61 -15.12
N GLY A 146 -13.59 0.40 -14.57
CA GLY A 146 -12.81 -0.67 -15.19
C GLY A 146 -11.34 -0.30 -15.38
N ALA A 147 -10.75 0.45 -14.43
CA ALA A 147 -9.37 0.88 -14.53
C ALA A 147 -8.41 -0.29 -14.35
N ALA A 148 -7.42 -0.40 -15.23
CA ALA A 148 -6.31 -1.32 -15.06
C ALA A 148 -5.30 -0.79 -14.03
N ALA A 149 -5.14 0.54 -13.94
CA ALA A 149 -4.20 1.15 -13.01
C ALA A 149 -4.73 2.44 -12.36
N VAL A 150 -4.30 2.68 -11.11
CA VAL A 150 -4.45 3.94 -10.37
C VAL A 150 -3.07 4.47 -10.01
N LEU A 151 -2.74 5.68 -10.44
CA LEU A 151 -1.44 6.32 -10.21
C LEU A 151 -1.54 7.35 -9.08
N LEU A 152 -0.59 7.27 -8.15
CA LEU A 152 -0.48 8.15 -6.98
C LEU A 152 0.84 8.93 -7.00
N ALA A 153 0.78 10.23 -6.73
CA ALA A 153 1.92 11.13 -6.78
C ALA A 153 2.78 11.14 -5.51
N HIS A 154 3.15 9.97 -4.98
CA HIS A 154 4.12 9.90 -3.89
C HIS A 154 5.53 10.05 -4.44
N THR A 155 6.33 10.90 -3.80
CA THR A 155 7.71 11.24 -4.17
C THR A 155 8.73 10.47 -3.32
N MET A 156 10.01 10.62 -3.65
CA MET A 156 11.13 10.16 -2.84
C MET A 156 11.14 10.79 -1.44
N ASP A 157 10.74 12.06 -1.32
CA ASP A 157 10.62 12.72 -0.02
C ASP A 157 9.52 12.07 0.83
N ASP A 158 8.39 11.69 0.24
CA ASP A 158 7.33 10.93 0.96
C ASP A 158 7.80 9.54 1.43
N GLN A 159 8.75 8.91 0.70
CA GLN A 159 9.39 7.68 1.15
C GLN A 159 10.26 7.91 2.37
N ALA A 160 11.13 8.91 2.33
CA ALA A 160 11.97 9.26 3.46
C ALA A 160 11.13 9.60 4.69
N GLU A 161 10.08 10.41 4.54
CA GLU A 161 9.11 10.69 5.60
C GLU A 161 8.50 9.40 6.18
N THR A 162 8.12 8.45 5.32
CA THR A 162 7.53 7.17 5.72
C THR A 162 8.53 6.30 6.49
N VAL A 163 9.78 6.22 6.04
CA VAL A 163 10.85 5.49 6.72
C VAL A 163 11.12 6.06 8.10
N LEU A 164 11.24 7.39 8.23
CA LEU A 164 11.48 8.05 9.52
C LEU A 164 10.33 7.81 10.51
N LEU A 165 9.08 7.92 10.06
CA LEU A 165 7.91 7.62 10.88
C LEU A 165 7.82 6.13 11.26
N ALA A 166 8.32 5.24 10.42
CA ALA A 166 8.40 3.81 10.73
C ALA A 166 9.49 3.53 11.78
N LEU A 167 10.67 4.13 11.64
CA LEU A 167 11.76 4.05 12.63
C LEU A 167 11.32 4.58 14.01
N ALA A 168 10.69 5.76 14.05
CA ALA A 168 10.20 6.36 15.29
C ALA A 168 9.15 5.49 16.02
N ARG A 169 8.49 4.58 15.31
CA ARG A 169 7.52 3.62 15.87
C ARG A 169 8.13 2.25 16.18
N GLY A 170 9.44 2.08 16.03
CA GLY A 170 10.11 0.79 16.24
C GLY A 170 9.71 -0.27 15.20
N ALA A 171 9.38 0.13 13.98
CA ALA A 171 8.99 -0.81 12.94
C ALA A 171 10.18 -1.68 12.49
N GLY A 172 9.94 -2.99 12.31
CA GLY A 172 10.93 -3.90 11.74
C GLY A 172 11.09 -3.74 10.20
N PRO A 173 11.89 -4.60 9.55
CA PRO A 173 12.24 -4.51 8.13
C PRO A 173 11.03 -4.29 7.20
N ARG A 174 9.91 -5.00 7.43
CA ARG A 174 8.68 -4.83 6.64
C ARG A 174 8.08 -3.44 6.70
N GLY A 175 8.15 -2.77 7.85
CA GLY A 175 7.65 -1.40 7.99
C GLY A 175 8.63 -0.36 7.43
N LEU A 176 9.93 -0.67 7.44
CA LEU A 176 10.99 0.15 6.87
C LEU A 176 11.13 0.03 5.35
N ALA A 177 10.55 -1.00 4.74
CA ALA A 177 10.47 -1.20 3.29
C ALA A 177 9.71 -0.07 2.55
N GLY A 178 9.09 0.85 3.27
CA GLY A 178 8.44 2.04 2.70
C GLY A 178 7.20 1.71 1.88
N MET A 179 6.86 2.57 0.94
CA MET A 179 5.74 2.36 0.04
C MET A 179 6.19 1.55 -1.19
N PRO A 180 5.46 0.49 -1.59
CA PRO A 180 5.81 -0.24 -2.81
C PRO A 180 5.53 0.61 -4.05
N ALA A 181 6.38 0.49 -5.08
CA ALA A 181 6.19 1.18 -6.36
C ALA A 181 4.94 0.70 -7.11
N ARG A 182 4.62 -0.60 -6.97
CA ARG A 182 3.42 -1.25 -7.50
C ARG A 182 2.78 -2.12 -6.41
N ARG A 183 1.46 -2.11 -6.35
CA ARG A 183 0.68 -3.04 -5.53
C ARG A 183 -0.65 -3.34 -6.22
N TYR A 184 -1.05 -4.61 -6.27
CA TYR A 184 -2.40 -4.97 -6.70
C TYR A 184 -3.39 -4.93 -5.53
N ALA A 185 -4.59 -4.40 -5.80
CA ALA A 185 -5.75 -4.54 -4.94
C ALA A 185 -6.99 -4.65 -5.82
N ASP A 186 -7.79 -5.68 -5.61
CA ASP A 186 -9.02 -5.94 -6.38
C ASP A 186 -8.81 -5.90 -7.90
N ARG A 187 -7.72 -6.54 -8.37
CA ARG A 187 -7.27 -6.57 -9.78
C ARG A 187 -6.84 -5.23 -10.38
N VAL A 188 -6.84 -4.14 -9.60
CA VAL A 188 -6.33 -2.83 -10.02
C VAL A 188 -4.88 -2.65 -9.56
N ALA A 189 -4.01 -2.20 -10.47
CA ALA A 189 -2.63 -1.87 -10.14
C ALA A 189 -2.51 -0.47 -9.55
N TRP A 190 -2.01 -0.36 -8.32
CA TRP A 190 -1.72 0.92 -7.66
C TRP A 190 -0.26 1.28 -7.84
N LEU A 191 0.00 2.27 -8.69
CA LEU A 191 1.35 2.68 -9.11
C LEU A 191 1.79 3.97 -8.44
N ARG A 192 3.08 4.08 -8.12
CA ARG A 192 3.72 5.28 -7.59
C ARG A 192 4.97 5.60 -8.43
N PRO A 193 4.80 6.13 -9.65
CA PRO A 193 5.93 6.35 -10.56
C PRO A 193 6.95 7.34 -9.99
N LEU A 194 6.54 8.28 -9.14
CA LEU A 194 7.39 9.38 -8.70
C LEU A 194 8.28 9.06 -7.49
N LEU A 195 8.30 7.80 -7.00
CA LEU A 195 9.12 7.42 -5.84
C LEU A 195 10.63 7.60 -6.05
N GLY A 196 11.08 7.69 -7.30
CA GLY A 196 12.46 7.99 -7.67
C GLY A 196 12.76 9.48 -7.83
N LEU A 197 11.77 10.36 -7.70
CA LEU A 197 11.89 11.80 -7.94
C LEU A 197 11.69 12.60 -6.64
N ARG A 198 12.40 13.71 -6.50
CA ARG A 198 12.25 14.65 -5.40
C ARG A 198 11.04 15.54 -5.60
N ARG A 199 10.46 16.03 -4.50
CA ARG A 199 9.40 17.05 -4.52
C ARG A 199 9.81 18.36 -5.21
N SER A 200 11.10 18.71 -5.18
CA SER A 200 11.60 19.86 -5.94
C SER A 200 11.43 19.70 -7.46
N GLN A 201 11.47 18.46 -7.96
CA GLN A 201 11.30 18.19 -9.40
C GLN A 201 9.84 18.31 -9.83
N THR A 202 8.88 17.89 -9.02
CA THR A 202 7.45 18.08 -9.32
C THR A 202 7.07 19.56 -9.30
N VAL A 203 7.58 20.33 -8.35
CA VAL A 203 7.42 21.80 -8.30
C VAL A 203 8.02 22.46 -9.54
N ALA A 204 9.27 22.11 -9.91
CA ALA A 204 9.92 22.64 -11.11
C ALA A 204 9.14 22.31 -12.38
N ALA A 205 8.62 21.09 -12.51
CA ALA A 205 7.83 20.69 -13.66
C ALA A 205 6.46 21.37 -13.73
N CYS A 206 5.84 21.70 -12.59
CA CYS A 206 4.65 22.54 -12.58
C CYS A 206 4.96 23.95 -13.10
N ALA A 207 6.03 24.57 -12.59
CA ALA A 207 6.46 25.90 -13.03
C ALA A 207 6.77 25.93 -14.54
N ALA A 208 7.53 24.94 -15.05
CA ALA A 208 7.88 24.83 -16.46
C ALA A 208 6.66 24.63 -17.39
N GLN A 209 5.55 24.12 -16.87
CA GLN A 209 4.31 23.88 -17.61
C GLN A 209 3.22 24.91 -17.32
N GLY A 210 3.51 25.96 -16.54
CA GLY A 210 2.53 26.98 -16.14
C GLY A 210 1.38 26.43 -15.28
N LEU A 211 1.58 25.29 -14.62
CA LEU A 211 0.60 24.71 -13.70
C LEU A 211 0.69 25.47 -12.38
N VAL A 212 -0.47 25.85 -11.82
CA VAL A 212 -0.57 26.56 -10.54
C VAL A 212 -1.07 25.58 -9.49
N PRO A 213 -0.19 25.02 -8.65
CA PRO A 213 -0.60 24.10 -7.61
C PRO A 213 -1.33 24.81 -6.49
N TRP A 214 -2.30 24.12 -5.92
CA TRP A 214 -2.89 24.56 -4.67
C TRP A 214 -1.99 24.17 -3.49
N ASP A 215 -1.68 25.16 -2.64
CA ASP A 215 -1.03 24.95 -1.34
C ASP A 215 -2.09 24.74 -0.25
N ASP A 216 -2.29 23.49 0.17
CA ASP A 216 -3.28 23.13 1.20
C ASP A 216 -2.75 23.42 2.60
N PRO A 217 -3.40 24.31 3.39
CA PRO A 217 -2.98 24.63 4.75
C PRO A 217 -2.84 23.41 5.67
N HIS A 218 -3.66 22.37 5.47
CA HIS A 218 -3.59 21.15 6.29
C HIS A 218 -2.30 20.35 6.09
N ASN A 219 -1.58 20.55 4.97
CA ASN A 219 -0.28 19.91 4.75
C ASN A 219 0.82 20.45 5.68
N THR A 220 0.56 21.56 6.38
CA THR A 220 1.52 22.23 7.27
C THR A 220 1.13 22.18 8.74
N ASP A 221 -0.02 21.58 9.09
CA ASP A 221 -0.52 21.55 10.47
C ASP A 221 0.39 20.70 11.38
N PRO A 222 1.06 21.32 12.38
CA PRO A 222 2.02 20.64 13.25
C PRO A 222 1.38 19.60 14.19
N ALA A 223 0.04 19.54 14.31
CA ALA A 223 -0.64 18.47 15.03
C ALA A 223 -0.32 17.09 14.42
N TYR A 224 -0.11 17.03 13.10
CA TYR A 224 0.15 15.77 12.39
C TYR A 224 1.63 15.42 12.35
N ALA A 225 1.96 14.17 12.70
CA ALA A 225 3.36 13.71 12.77
C ALA A 225 4.08 13.83 11.42
N ARG A 226 3.38 13.55 10.31
CA ARG A 226 3.95 13.67 8.96
C ARG A 226 4.24 15.12 8.59
N ALA A 227 3.36 16.06 8.95
CA ALA A 227 3.60 17.49 8.73
C ALA A 227 4.85 17.97 9.49
N ARG A 228 5.03 17.55 10.76
CA ARG A 228 6.26 17.85 11.53
C ARG A 228 7.53 17.26 10.91
N VAL A 229 7.48 16.01 10.43
CA VAL A 229 8.63 15.39 9.75
C VAL A 229 8.96 16.15 8.46
N ARG A 230 7.95 16.56 7.68
CA ARG A 230 8.15 17.31 6.44
C ARG A 230 8.70 18.72 6.69
N ALA A 231 8.14 19.45 7.64
CA ALA A 231 8.48 20.85 7.91
C ALA A 231 9.78 21.01 8.70
N THR A 232 10.11 20.06 9.58
CA THR A 232 11.23 20.22 10.53
C THR A 232 12.16 19.02 10.57
N GLY A 233 11.63 17.80 10.63
CA GLY A 233 12.46 16.59 10.80
C GLY A 233 13.41 16.33 9.64
N LEU A 234 12.88 16.24 8.41
CA LEU A 234 13.66 15.97 7.21
C LEU A 234 14.61 17.14 6.88
N PRO A 235 14.18 18.43 6.95
CA PRO A 235 15.11 19.56 6.79
C PRO A 235 16.26 19.58 7.81
N ALA A 236 16.00 19.23 9.07
CA ALA A 236 17.05 19.14 10.09
C ALA A 236 18.08 18.05 9.77
N LEU A 237 17.62 16.87 9.30
CA LEU A 237 18.52 15.80 8.85
C LEU A 237 19.33 16.20 7.62
N VAL A 238 18.70 16.90 6.67
CA VAL A 238 19.41 17.44 5.49
C VAL A 238 20.47 18.44 5.92
N THR A 239 20.16 19.33 6.85
CA THR A 239 21.12 20.32 7.38
C THR A 239 22.29 19.65 8.08
N ALA A 240 22.03 18.60 8.87
CA ALA A 240 23.05 17.93 9.68
C ALA A 240 23.90 16.93 8.88
N LEU A 241 23.31 16.22 7.90
CA LEU A 241 23.92 15.07 7.22
C LEU A 241 24.07 15.24 5.70
N GLY A 242 23.54 16.33 5.15
CA GLY A 242 23.54 16.65 3.72
C GLY A 242 22.33 16.12 2.95
N ASP A 243 22.11 16.69 1.76
CA ASP A 243 20.98 16.39 0.85
C ASP A 243 20.83 14.91 0.48
N ARG A 244 21.92 14.14 0.56
CA ARG A 244 21.95 12.70 0.26
C ARG A 244 21.17 11.86 1.27
N VAL A 245 20.79 12.39 2.43
CA VAL A 245 20.00 11.63 3.42
C VAL A 245 18.67 11.14 2.85
N VAL A 246 17.98 11.95 2.04
CA VAL A 246 16.68 11.58 1.44
C VAL A 246 16.80 10.42 0.44
N PRO A 247 17.66 10.47 -0.60
CA PRO A 247 17.85 9.34 -1.49
C PRO A 247 18.43 8.11 -0.78
N ASN A 248 19.26 8.28 0.26
CA ASN A 248 19.77 7.16 1.04
C ASN A 248 18.65 6.44 1.82
N LEU A 249 17.74 7.18 2.47
CA LEU A 249 16.58 6.60 3.14
C LEU A 249 15.66 5.85 2.16
N ALA A 250 15.41 6.43 0.99
CA ALA A 250 14.63 5.77 -0.06
C ALA A 250 15.34 4.51 -0.62
N GLN A 251 16.67 4.53 -0.75
CA GLN A 251 17.44 3.35 -1.15
C GLN A 251 17.38 2.24 -0.10
N THR A 252 17.52 2.57 1.19
CA THR A 252 17.36 1.61 2.29
C THR A 252 16.00 0.95 2.25
N ALA A 253 14.93 1.74 2.03
CA ALA A 253 13.58 1.20 1.88
C ALA A 253 13.47 0.20 0.71
N ARG A 254 14.05 0.54 -0.45
CA ARG A 254 14.07 -0.36 -1.62
C ARG A 254 14.82 -1.66 -1.35
N GLN A 255 15.99 -1.60 -0.70
CA GLN A 255 16.76 -2.81 -0.36
C GLN A 255 15.97 -3.71 0.60
N LEU A 256 15.40 -3.12 1.66
CA LEU A 256 14.59 -3.85 2.62
C LEU A 256 13.32 -4.44 2.00
N ALA A 257 12.73 -3.77 1.00
CA ALA A 257 11.61 -4.31 0.25
C ALA A 257 12.02 -5.56 -0.54
N ALA A 258 13.14 -5.52 -1.26
CA ALA A 258 13.66 -6.67 -2.00
C ALA A 258 13.96 -7.86 -1.08
N ASP A 259 14.68 -7.62 0.02
CA ASP A 259 15.00 -8.65 1.01
C ASP A 259 13.73 -9.24 1.64
N THR A 260 12.76 -8.38 1.95
CA THR A 260 11.47 -8.80 2.51
C THR A 260 10.69 -9.66 1.53
N THR A 261 10.67 -9.33 0.24
CA THR A 261 9.98 -10.15 -0.78
C THR A 261 10.54 -11.56 -0.84
N VAL A 262 11.88 -11.71 -0.86
CA VAL A 262 12.52 -13.04 -0.87
C VAL A 262 12.19 -13.82 0.40
N LEU A 263 12.32 -13.18 1.57
CA LEU A 263 12.02 -13.82 2.86
C LEU A 263 10.54 -14.19 3.01
N ASP A 264 9.63 -13.39 2.45
CA ASP A 264 8.20 -13.66 2.46
C ASP A 264 7.85 -14.83 1.53
N GLN A 265 8.53 -14.97 0.38
CA GLN A 265 8.39 -16.12 -0.51
C GLN A 265 8.91 -17.41 0.14
N LEU A 266 10.12 -17.39 0.71
CA LEU A 266 10.68 -18.54 1.44
C LEU A 266 9.76 -18.97 2.59
N ALA A 267 9.16 -18.01 3.30
CA ALA A 267 8.20 -18.30 4.35
C ALA A 267 6.89 -18.89 3.80
N ALA A 268 6.40 -18.44 2.64
CA ALA A 268 5.21 -19.00 2.01
C ALA A 268 5.44 -20.46 1.57
N ASP A 269 6.57 -20.74 0.93
CA ASP A 269 6.95 -22.08 0.47
C ASP A 269 7.13 -23.03 1.65
N ALA A 270 7.86 -22.60 2.68
CA ALA A 270 8.02 -23.37 3.92
C ALA A 270 6.69 -23.59 4.65
N LEU A 271 5.79 -22.59 4.64
CA LEU A 271 4.48 -22.71 5.26
C LEU A 271 3.58 -23.74 4.56
N ALA A 272 3.66 -23.84 3.23
CA ALA A 272 2.91 -24.82 2.45
C ALA A 272 3.25 -26.26 2.84
N VAL A 273 4.54 -26.56 3.05
CA VAL A 273 5.00 -27.89 3.45
C VAL A 273 4.89 -28.17 4.95
N ALA A 274 4.76 -27.13 5.78
CA ALA A 274 4.66 -27.27 7.24
C ALA A 274 3.23 -27.54 7.73
N ARG A 275 2.22 -27.62 6.84
CA ARG A 275 0.83 -27.89 7.21
C ARG A 275 0.67 -29.23 7.93
N SER A 276 -0.19 -29.23 8.95
CA SER A 276 -0.51 -30.41 9.75
C SER A 276 -2.01 -30.49 9.98
N GLY A 277 -2.73 -31.11 9.04
CA GLY A 277 -4.20 -31.11 9.00
C GLY A 277 -4.76 -29.76 8.52
N PRO A 278 -6.08 -29.54 8.67
CA PRO A 278 -6.75 -28.36 8.11
C PRO A 278 -6.26 -27.04 8.72
N ASP A 279 -6.05 -27.00 10.04
CA ASP A 279 -5.78 -25.76 10.78
C ASP A 279 -4.51 -25.81 11.64
N GLY A 280 -3.54 -26.66 11.29
CA GLY A 280 -2.35 -26.88 12.10
C GLY A 280 -1.03 -26.68 11.35
N LEU A 281 0.03 -26.44 12.12
CA LEU A 281 1.42 -26.42 11.64
C LEU A 281 2.29 -27.39 12.41
N SER A 282 3.10 -28.19 11.71
CA SER A 282 4.08 -29.09 12.31
C SER A 282 5.18 -28.29 13.03
N VAL A 283 5.36 -28.54 14.33
CA VAL A 283 6.43 -27.91 15.13
C VAL A 283 7.80 -28.35 14.65
N ALA A 284 7.96 -29.62 14.23
CA ALA A 284 9.23 -30.13 13.73
C ALA A 284 9.65 -29.36 12.46
N ARG A 285 8.73 -29.19 11.51
CA ARG A 285 8.98 -28.41 10.28
C ARG A 285 9.26 -26.95 10.57
N LEU A 286 8.55 -26.35 11.53
CA LEU A 286 8.84 -24.97 11.97
C LEU A 286 10.26 -24.87 12.54
N ARG A 287 10.69 -25.81 13.38
CA ARG A 287 12.03 -25.81 14.00
C ARG A 287 13.18 -25.94 12.99
N GLU A 288 12.96 -26.60 11.85
CA GLU A 288 13.94 -26.71 10.76
C GLU A 288 14.23 -25.35 10.10
N GLN A 289 13.34 -24.37 10.25
CA GLN A 289 13.46 -23.09 9.58
C GLN A 289 14.31 -22.08 10.37
N PRO A 290 15.14 -21.27 9.69
CA PRO A 290 15.79 -20.11 10.30
C PRO A 290 14.77 -19.17 10.94
N ASP A 291 15.18 -18.47 12.01
CA ASP A 291 14.30 -17.58 12.79
C ASP A 291 13.56 -16.54 11.91
N ALA A 292 14.29 -15.93 10.98
CA ALA A 292 13.74 -14.94 10.06
C ALA A 292 12.66 -15.50 9.11
N VAL A 293 12.66 -16.81 8.81
CA VAL A 293 11.63 -17.47 7.98
C VAL A 293 10.49 -17.96 8.87
N ARG A 294 10.81 -18.60 9.99
CA ARG A 294 9.85 -19.17 10.95
C ARG A 294 8.88 -18.12 11.50
N THR A 295 9.39 -16.98 11.96
CA THR A 295 8.55 -15.88 12.46
C THR A 295 7.63 -15.31 11.39
N ARG A 296 8.04 -15.34 10.11
CA ARG A 296 7.21 -14.94 8.97
C ARG A 296 6.13 -15.97 8.64
N MET A 297 6.45 -17.26 8.73
CA MET A 297 5.46 -18.34 8.60
C MET A 297 4.37 -18.19 9.66
N LEU A 298 4.75 -17.99 10.93
CA LEU A 298 3.81 -17.80 12.04
C LEU A 298 2.93 -16.57 11.84
N HIS A 299 3.53 -15.46 11.40
CA HIS A 299 2.80 -14.24 11.08
C HIS A 299 1.82 -14.44 9.91
N ALA A 300 2.23 -15.09 8.82
CA ALA A 300 1.39 -15.39 7.67
C ALA A 300 0.24 -16.35 8.01
N TRP A 301 0.52 -17.40 8.80
CA TRP A 301 -0.48 -18.35 9.26
C TRP A 301 -1.53 -17.71 10.17
N ALA A 302 -1.13 -16.86 11.11
CA ALA A 302 -2.06 -16.10 11.95
C ALA A 302 -2.99 -15.20 11.11
N ARG A 303 -2.47 -14.60 10.03
CA ARG A 303 -3.29 -13.81 9.10
C ARG A 303 -4.29 -14.65 8.33
N GLN A 304 -3.91 -15.85 7.89
CA GLN A 304 -4.83 -16.79 7.22
C GLN A 304 -5.94 -17.26 8.16
N ALA A 305 -5.67 -17.34 9.46
CA ALA A 305 -6.68 -17.61 10.50
C ALA A 305 -7.60 -16.42 10.81
N GLY A 306 -7.48 -15.31 10.07
CA GLY A 306 -8.33 -14.13 10.19
C GLY A 306 -7.82 -13.07 11.17
N VAL A 307 -6.61 -13.20 11.73
CA VAL A 307 -6.05 -12.14 12.58
C VAL A 307 -5.66 -10.94 11.70
N PRO A 308 -6.19 -9.73 11.95
CA PRO A 308 -5.80 -8.55 11.18
C PRO A 308 -4.30 -8.29 11.33
N GLY A 309 -3.58 -8.18 10.22
CA GLY A 309 -2.14 -8.00 10.24
C GLY A 309 -1.69 -6.74 11.00
N SER A 310 -2.50 -5.68 11.01
CA SER A 310 -2.25 -4.45 11.79
C SER A 310 -2.34 -4.65 13.31
N ALA A 311 -3.07 -5.66 13.77
CA ALA A 311 -3.20 -6.00 15.19
C ALA A 311 -2.12 -6.99 15.65
N LEU A 312 -1.47 -7.70 14.72
CA LEU A 312 -0.47 -8.71 15.01
C LEU A 312 0.91 -8.07 15.25
N SER A 313 1.15 -7.62 16.48
CA SER A 313 2.43 -7.04 16.89
C SER A 313 3.54 -8.08 17.09
N HIS A 314 4.79 -7.60 17.18
CA HIS A 314 5.98 -8.44 17.38
C HIS A 314 5.86 -9.36 18.60
N ARG A 315 5.28 -8.89 19.71
CA ARG A 315 5.07 -9.69 20.92
C ARG A 315 4.21 -10.94 20.67
N HIS A 316 3.20 -10.83 19.79
CA HIS A 316 2.34 -11.97 19.47
C HIS A 316 3.09 -13.01 18.65
N VAL A 317 3.90 -12.57 17.67
CA VAL A 317 4.74 -13.47 16.87
C VAL A 317 5.80 -14.14 17.73
N ALA A 318 6.45 -13.39 18.64
CA ALA A 318 7.42 -13.95 19.59
C ALA A 318 6.77 -14.98 20.54
N ALA A 319 5.55 -14.73 21.01
CA ALA A 319 4.81 -15.69 21.84
C ALA A 319 4.48 -16.98 21.06
N LEU A 320 4.09 -16.87 19.79
CA LEU A 320 3.91 -18.04 18.92
C LEU A 320 5.22 -18.80 18.69
N ASP A 321 6.33 -18.08 18.50
CA ASP A 321 7.64 -18.70 18.31
C ASP A 321 8.10 -19.47 19.56
N ALA A 322 7.80 -18.94 20.75
CA ALA A 322 8.09 -19.61 22.01
C ALA A 322 7.38 -20.96 22.17
N LEU A 323 6.18 -21.15 21.57
CA LEU A 323 5.52 -22.47 21.52
C LEU A 323 6.32 -23.49 20.69
N VAL A 324 7.15 -23.02 19.76
CA VAL A 324 7.99 -23.86 18.88
C VAL A 324 9.35 -24.13 19.53
N THR A 325 10.04 -23.08 19.97
CA THR A 325 11.45 -23.13 20.37
C THR A 325 11.63 -23.40 21.86
N GLY A 326 10.86 -22.73 22.72
CA GLY A 326 10.97 -22.75 24.19
C GLY A 326 9.79 -23.42 24.89
N TRP A 327 9.30 -24.55 24.37
CA TRP A 327 8.16 -25.24 24.97
C TRP A 327 8.55 -26.02 26.23
N HIS A 328 7.87 -25.71 27.34
CA HIS A 328 8.00 -26.36 28.64
C HIS A 328 6.62 -26.62 29.28
N GLY A 329 5.57 -26.76 28.45
CA GLY A 329 4.20 -26.99 28.92
C GLY A 329 3.36 -25.73 29.15
N GLN A 330 3.75 -24.58 28.61
CA GLN A 330 3.00 -23.33 28.76
C GLN A 330 1.60 -23.38 28.13
N GLY A 331 0.69 -22.54 28.62
CA GLY A 331 -0.70 -22.47 28.14
C GLY A 331 -0.86 -21.90 26.71
N ALA A 332 -2.11 -21.63 26.33
CA ALA A 332 -2.44 -21.07 25.02
C ALA A 332 -1.88 -19.65 24.83
N VAL A 333 -1.44 -19.34 23.62
CA VAL A 333 -1.13 -17.97 23.18
C VAL A 333 -2.41 -17.33 22.64
N HIS A 334 -2.75 -16.15 23.16
CA HIS A 334 -3.89 -15.37 22.71
C HIS A 334 -3.47 -14.36 21.65
N LEU A 335 -4.16 -14.38 20.52
CA LEU A 335 -3.98 -13.47 19.41
C LEU A 335 -5.22 -12.55 19.30
N PRO A 336 -5.09 -11.37 18.67
CA PRO A 336 -6.23 -10.50 18.41
C PRO A 336 -7.37 -11.21 17.66
N GLY A 337 -8.63 -10.81 17.93
CA GLY A 337 -9.82 -11.43 17.34
C GLY A 337 -10.19 -12.77 17.99
N ASP A 338 -9.94 -12.91 19.29
CA ASP A 338 -10.27 -14.08 20.12
C ASP A 338 -9.72 -15.41 19.58
N ARG A 339 -8.59 -15.34 18.87
CA ARG A 339 -7.89 -16.52 18.37
C ARG A 339 -6.95 -17.04 19.45
N ARG A 340 -7.00 -18.34 19.74
CA ARG A 340 -6.05 -19.02 20.64
C ARG A 340 -5.22 -20.01 19.87
N VAL A 341 -3.92 -20.05 20.15
CA VAL A 341 -3.00 -21.04 19.60
C VAL A 341 -2.44 -21.89 20.73
N VAL A 342 -2.48 -23.20 20.54
CA VAL A 342 -1.89 -24.18 21.46
C VAL A 342 -0.92 -25.09 20.73
N ARG A 343 0.05 -25.64 21.46
CA ARG A 343 0.86 -26.76 20.97
C ARG A 343 0.26 -28.07 21.48
N ARG A 344 -0.16 -28.96 20.57
CA ARG A 344 -0.72 -30.28 20.90
C ARG A 344 -0.28 -31.32 19.86
N GLY A 345 0.23 -32.46 20.34
CA GLY A 345 0.62 -33.58 19.47
C GLY A 345 1.67 -33.20 18.43
N GLY A 346 2.67 -32.40 18.82
CA GLY A 346 3.75 -31.97 17.91
C GLY A 346 3.35 -30.92 16.86
N ALA A 347 2.15 -30.34 16.97
CA ALA A 347 1.67 -29.30 16.07
C ALA A 347 1.19 -28.06 16.84
N LEU A 348 1.35 -26.87 16.24
CA LEU A 348 0.57 -25.70 16.61
C LEU A 348 -0.83 -25.84 16.03
N ARG A 349 -1.87 -25.51 16.80
CA ARG A 349 -3.27 -25.60 16.39
C ARG A 349 -4.04 -24.36 16.84
N MET A 350 -4.93 -23.87 15.98
CA MET A 350 -5.95 -22.90 16.38
C MET A 350 -6.96 -23.61 17.29
N ALA A 351 -7.08 -23.16 18.53
CA ALA A 351 -8.10 -23.64 19.45
C ALA A 351 -9.39 -22.85 19.20
N LEU A 352 -10.51 -23.56 19.07
CA LEU A 352 -11.83 -22.94 19.19
C LEU A 352 -11.96 -22.30 20.59
N PRO A 353 -12.72 -21.20 20.74
CA PRO A 353 -13.09 -20.73 22.06
C PRO A 353 -13.71 -21.90 22.86
N PRO A 354 -13.46 -21.99 24.17
CA PRO A 354 -14.13 -23.02 24.97
C PRO A 354 -15.63 -22.92 24.72
N ALA A 355 -16.29 -24.06 24.49
CA ALA A 355 -17.75 -24.09 24.46
C ALA A 355 -18.23 -23.47 25.77
N ILE A 356 -19.10 -22.47 25.69
CA ILE A 356 -19.83 -22.00 26.87
C ILE A 356 -20.68 -23.20 27.27
N GLU A 357 -20.32 -23.86 28.36
CA GLU A 357 -21.21 -24.86 28.97
C GLU A 357 -22.52 -24.13 29.28
N PRO A 358 -23.69 -24.65 28.83
CA PRO A 358 -24.95 -24.07 29.25
C PRO A 358 -24.97 -24.05 30.79
N PRO A 359 -25.54 -23.01 31.41
CA PRO A 359 -25.70 -22.99 32.85
C PRO A 359 -26.37 -24.30 33.27
N VAL A 360 -25.73 -25.02 34.20
CA VAL A 360 -26.34 -26.16 34.85
C VAL A 360 -27.60 -25.63 35.53
N ASP A 361 -28.78 -26.00 35.01
CA ASP A 361 -30.04 -25.77 35.71
C ASP A 361 -29.90 -26.45 37.07
N ASP A 362 -29.80 -25.64 38.13
CA ASP A 362 -29.85 -26.11 39.51
C ASP A 362 -31.27 -26.62 39.79
N PRO A 363 -31.49 -27.93 39.99
CA PRO A 363 -32.83 -28.47 40.19
C PRO A 363 -33.42 -28.15 41.58
N LEU A 364 -32.76 -27.35 42.41
CA LEU A 364 -33.15 -27.13 43.81
C LEU A 364 -33.61 -25.70 44.15
N ALA A 365 -33.89 -24.85 43.15
CA ALA A 365 -34.66 -23.63 43.37
C ALA A 365 -36.17 -23.89 43.23
N GLY A 366 -36.74 -24.63 44.20
CA GLY A 366 -38.17 -24.88 44.33
C GLY A 366 -38.65 -24.64 45.76
#